data_AF-A0A6P2T9X0-F1
#
_entry.id   AF-A0A6P2T9X0-F1
#
_cell.length_a   1.000
_cell.length_b   1.000
_cell.length_c   1.000
_cell.angle_alpha   90.00
_cell.angle_beta   90.00
_cell.angle_gamma   90.00
#
_symmetry.space_group_name_H-M   'P 1'
#
loop_
_entity.id
_entity.type
_entity.pdbx_description
1 polymer ?
#
loop_
_entity_poly.entity_id
_entity_poly.type
_entity_poly.pdbx_seq_one_letter_code
_entity_poly.pdbx_strand_id
1 'polypeptide(L)' 'MSRILVDLSNGQLDELAAIVETERRPRAAIIRDAIDAYIALHKRPLADDVFGLWKDRTVDGLAYQEELRSEW' A
#
# COMPACT_ATOMS: atom_id res chain seq x y z
N MET A 1 11.76 9.56 -13.18
CA MET A 1 12.54 8.72 -12.24
C MET A 1 13.27 9.63 -11.27
N SER A 2 13.11 9.41 -9.97
CA SER A 2 13.84 10.14 -8.92
C SER A 2 15.04 9.31 -8.45
N ARG A 3 16.12 9.97 -8.02
CA ARG A 3 17.32 9.33 -7.46
C ARG A 3 17.30 9.45 -5.94
N ILE A 4 17.67 8.38 -5.25
CA ILE A 4 17.77 8.33 -3.80
C ILE A 4 19.15 7.77 -3.46
N LEU A 5 19.84 8.37 -2.49
CA LEU A 5 21.06 7.82 -1.90
C LEU A 5 20.68 6.98 -0.69
N VAL A 6 21.22 5.77 -0.60
CA VAL A 6 20.97 4.83 0.48
C VAL A 6 22.31 4.31 0.96
N ASP A 7 22.58 4.47 2.25
CA ASP A 7 23.76 3.88 2.88
C ASP A 7 23.49 2.41 3.19
N LEU A 8 24.39 1.55 2.74
CA LEU A 8 24.35 0.12 3.00
C LEU A 8 25.64 -0.25 3.74
N SER A 9 25.53 -1.12 4.73
CA SER A 9 26.73 -1.73 5.30
C SER A 9 27.41 -2.64 4.27
N ASN A 10 28.72 -2.87 4.43
CA ASN A 10 29.47 -3.76 3.53
C ASN A 10 28.85 -5.17 3.44
N GLY A 11 28.38 -5.72 4.57
CA GLY A 11 27.72 -7.02 4.59
C GLY A 11 26.42 -7.06 3.76
N GLN A 12 25.59 -6.01 3.86
CA GLN A 12 24.38 -5.91 3.04
C GLN A 12 24.69 -5.79 1.55
N LEU A 13 25.79 -5.12 1.20
CA LEU A 13 26.22 -5.00 -0.19
C LEU A 13 26.66 -6.35 -0.76
N ASP A 14 27.39 -7.14 0.04
CA ASP A 14 27.85 -8.48 -0.35
C ASP A 14 26.67 -9.46 -0.50
N GLU A 15 25.73 -9.45 0.42
CA GLU A 15 24.49 -10.25 0.32
C GLU A 15 23.68 -9.87 -0.92
N LEU A 16 23.51 -8.57 -1.18
CA LEU A 16 22.82 -8.10 -2.39
C LEU A 16 23.56 -8.55 -3.66
N ALA A 17 24.89 -8.55 -3.66
CA ALA A 17 25.67 -9.06 -4.78
C ALA A 17 25.45 -10.56 -5.00
N ALA A 18 25.38 -11.37 -3.94
CA ALA A 18 25.08 -12.80 -4.06
C ALA A 18 23.69 -13.07 -4.67
N ILE A 19 22.68 -12.28 -4.29
CA ILE A 19 21.32 -12.37 -4.86
C ILE A 19 21.34 -12.02 -6.36
N VAL A 20 22.05 -10.96 -6.74
CA VAL A 20 22.21 -10.55 -8.14
C VAL A 20 22.80 -11.66 -9.01
N GLU A 21 23.85 -12.31 -8.52
CA GLU A 21 24.50 -13.43 -9.23
C GLU A 21 23.57 -14.64 -9.35
N THR A 22 22.83 -14.93 -8.28
CA THR A 22 21.89 -16.07 -8.24
C THR A 22 20.70 -15.86 -9.18
N GLU A 23 20.09 -14.67 -9.15
CA GLU A 23 18.94 -14.35 -9.99
C GLU A 23 19.33 -13.94 -11.42
N ARG A 24 20.60 -13.59 -11.65
CA ARG A 24 21.11 -12.99 -12.91
C ARG A 24 20.32 -11.76 -13.34
N ARG A 25 19.93 -10.94 -12.37
CA ARG A 25 19.13 -9.72 -12.58
C ARG A 25 19.91 -8.49 -12.16
N PRO A 26 19.74 -7.33 -12.83
CA PRO A 26 20.45 -6.12 -12.44
C PRO A 26 20.02 -5.68 -11.04
N ARG A 27 20.99 -5.25 -10.22
CA ARG A 27 20.79 -4.72 -8.85
C ARG A 27 19.58 -3.80 -8.72
N ALA A 28 19.45 -2.86 -9.65
CA ALA A 28 18.36 -1.89 -9.63
C ALA A 28 16.97 -2.51 -9.82
N ALA A 29 16.83 -3.64 -10.52
CA ALA A 29 15.56 -4.34 -10.62
C ALA A 29 15.19 -5.01 -9.29
N ILE A 30 16.15 -5.71 -8.68
CA ILE A 30 15.96 -6.39 -7.39
C ILE A 30 15.57 -5.37 -6.30
N ILE A 31 16.26 -4.22 -6.24
CA ILE A 31 15.93 -3.16 -5.28
C ILE A 31 14.53 -2.60 -5.53
N ARG A 32 14.12 -2.39 -6.80
CA ARG A 32 12.76 -1.91 -7.10
C ARG A 32 11.70 -2.91 -6.65
N ASP A 33 11.87 -4.18 -6.97
CA ASP A 33 10.93 -5.23 -6.56
C ASP A 33 10.85 -5.32 -5.02
N ALA A 34 11.97 -5.20 -4.32
CA ALA A 34 12.01 -5.19 -2.86
C ALA A 34 11.25 -3.99 -2.27
N ILE A 35 11.41 -2.81 -2.86
CA ILE A 35 10.66 -1.60 -2.47
C ILE A 35 9.16 -1.80 -2.73
N ASP A 36 8.77 -2.32 -3.89
CA ASP A 36 7.37 -2.57 -4.24
C ASP A 36 6.72 -3.57 -3.28
N ALA A 37 7.43 -4.66 -2.96
CA ALA A 37 6.98 -5.66 -1.98
C ALA A 37 6.85 -5.05 -0.57
N TYR A 38 7.81 -4.23 -0.15
CA TYR A 38 7.76 -3.56 1.15
C TYR A 38 6.60 -2.57 1.24
N ILE A 39 6.36 -1.79 0.18
CA ILE A 39 5.21 -0.89 0.08
C ILE A 39 3.91 -1.71 0.14
N ALA A 40 3.80 -2.80 -0.61
CA ALA A 40 2.60 -3.64 -0.60
C ALA A 40 2.30 -4.21 0.79
N LEU A 41 3.33 -4.63 1.53
CA LEU A 41 3.21 -5.11 2.91
C LEU A 41 2.72 -4.03 3.88
N HIS A 42 3.10 -2.77 3.66
CA HIS A 42 2.79 -1.65 4.56
C HIS A 42 1.64 -0.78 4.09
N LYS A 43 1.10 -1.03 2.89
CA LYS A 43 -0.19 -0.48 2.48
C LYS A 43 -1.24 -1.05 3.41
N ARG A 44 -1.62 -0.27 4.44
CA ARG A 44 -2.89 -0.49 5.14
C ARG A 44 -3.97 -0.66 4.07
N PRO A 45 -4.91 -1.60 4.22
CA PRO A 45 -6.07 -1.65 3.35
C PRO A 45 -6.77 -0.30 3.47
N LEU A 46 -6.54 0.58 2.48
CA LEU A 46 -7.36 1.76 2.33
C LEU A 46 -8.73 1.22 1.93
N ALA A 47 -9.66 1.29 2.87
CA ALA A 47 -11.09 1.34 2.58
C ALA A 47 -11.90 0.04 2.37
N ASP A 48 -11.42 -1.15 2.74
CA ASP A 48 -12.40 -2.25 2.96
C ASP A 48 -13.32 -1.94 4.17
N ASP A 49 -12.82 -1.16 5.14
CA ASP A 49 -13.57 -0.77 6.34
C ASP A 49 -14.26 0.60 6.23
N VAL A 50 -14.01 1.37 5.16
CA VAL A 50 -14.70 2.66 4.96
C VAL A 50 -16.15 2.42 4.48
N PHE A 51 -16.41 1.32 3.78
CA PHE A 51 -17.79 0.84 3.53
C PHE A 51 -18.36 0.10 4.76
N GLY A 52 -17.51 -0.54 5.58
CA GLY A 52 -17.92 -1.20 6.84
C GLY A 52 -18.43 -0.22 7.90
N LEU A 53 -17.81 0.96 8.02
CA LEU A 53 -18.22 2.03 8.94
C LEU A 53 -19.61 2.61 8.65
N TRP A 54 -20.16 2.42 7.44
CA TRP A 54 -21.54 2.77 7.12
C TRP A 54 -22.51 1.60 7.28
N LYS A 55 -22.02 0.36 7.32
CA LYS A 55 -22.85 -0.84 7.49
C LYS A 55 -23.55 -0.88 8.84
N ASP A 56 -22.92 -0.37 9.89
CA ASP A 56 -23.49 -0.31 11.25
C ASP A 56 -24.35 0.94 11.50
N ARG A 57 -24.41 1.86 10.53
CA ARG A 57 -25.40 2.94 10.53
C ARG A 57 -26.64 2.47 9.79
N THR A 58 -27.55 1.83 10.51
CA THR A 58 -28.90 1.48 10.01
C THR A 58 -29.77 2.73 9.85
N VAL A 59 -29.31 3.72 9.08
CA VAL A 59 -30.17 4.81 8.62
C VAL A 59 -30.75 4.32 7.31
N ASP A 60 -32.03 3.95 7.31
CA ASP A 60 -32.75 3.69 6.07
C ASP A 60 -32.67 4.95 5.20
N GLY A 61 -31.94 4.86 4.09
CA GLY A 61 -31.71 5.98 3.20
C GLY A 61 -33.00 6.55 2.61
N LEU A 62 -34.07 5.74 2.54
CA LEU A 62 -35.39 6.19 2.11
C LEU A 62 -36.08 7.01 3.20
N ALA A 63 -36.06 6.52 4.45
CA ALA A 63 -36.63 7.24 5.59
C ALA A 63 -35.93 8.58 5.84
N TYR A 64 -34.60 8.63 5.69
CA TYR A 64 -33.83 9.88 5.82
C TYR A 64 -34.18 10.90 4.72
N GLN A 65 -34.43 10.43 3.49
CA GLN A 65 -34.86 11.29 2.39
C GLN A 65 -36.29 11.79 2.57
N GLU A 66 -37.19 10.96 3.12
CA GLU A 66 -38.56 11.33 3.44
C GLU A 66 -38.61 12.39 4.56
N GLU A 67 -37.80 12.24 5.61
CA GLU A 67 -37.68 13.21 6.70
C GLU A 67 -37.20 14.58 6.17
N LEU A 68 -36.13 14.61 5.37
CA LEU A 68 -35.61 15.85 4.77
C LEU A 68 -36.59 16.53 3.79
N ARG A 69 -37.43 15.75 3.09
CA ARG A 69 -38.47 16.30 2.19
C ARG A 69 -39.74 16.72 2.92
N SER A 70 -39.94 16.30 4.16
CA SER A 70 -41.07 16.73 4.98
C SER A 70 -40.90 18.14 5.56
N GLU A 71 -39.68 18.69 5.52
CA GLU A 71 -39.35 20.04 5.98
C GLU A 71 -39.44 21.12 4.88
N TRP A 72 -39.88 20.78 3.66
CA TRP A 72 -40.03 21.69 2.52
C TRP A 72 -41.48 21.81 2.04
#